data_AF-A0A3D0NW29-F1
#
_entry.id   AF-A0A3D0NW29-F1
#
_cell.length_a   1.000
_cell.length_b   1.000
_cell.length_c   1.000
_cell.angle_alpha   90.00
_cell.angle_beta   90.00
_cell.angle_gamma   90.00
#
_symmetry.space_group_name_H-M   'P 1'
#
loop_
_entity.id
_entity.type
_entity.pdbx_description
1 polymer ?
#
loop_
_entity_poly.entity_id
_entity_poly.type
_entity_poly.pdbx_seq_one_letter_code
_entity_poly.pdbx_strand_id
1 'polypeptide(L)' 'MTDQSGNGIPHVGVVLSGGSLSQPLTAITNSFGYFNFYDLQTGQTYIVTPDSGRYTFTPNSLVINFTEEFLAANFVGVE' A
#
# COMPACT_ATOMS: atom_id res chain seq x y z
N MET A 1 -6.04 3.52 2.92
CA MET A 1 -6.92 3.02 1.85
C MET A 1 -8.35 3.32 2.21
N THR A 2 -9.08 3.99 1.33
CA THR A 2 -10.47 4.37 1.59
C THR A 2 -11.38 4.04 0.43
N ASP A 3 -12.69 4.01 0.66
CA ASP A 3 -13.68 4.03 -0.41
C ASP A 3 -13.84 5.46 -0.97
N GLN A 4 -14.77 5.64 -1.92
CA GLN A 4 -15.08 6.95 -2.52
C GLN A 4 -15.71 7.95 -1.53
N SER A 5 -16.21 7.47 -0.39
CA SER A 5 -16.78 8.31 0.68
C SER A 5 -15.75 8.66 1.76
N GLY A 6 -14.51 8.17 1.64
CA GLY A 6 -13.45 8.39 2.61
C GLY A 6 -13.45 7.42 3.79
N ASN A 7 -14.29 6.37 3.77
CA ASN A 7 -14.28 5.36 4.83
C ASN A 7 -13.10 4.42 4.65
N GLY A 8 -12.44 4.03 5.75
CA GLY A 8 -11.36 3.04 5.72
C GLY A 8 -11.85 1.69 5.21
N ILE A 9 -11.11 1.07 4.29
CA ILE A 9 -11.41 -0.28 3.80
C ILE A 9 -10.51 -1.29 4.54
N PRO A 10 -11.06 -2.14 5.42
CA PRO A 10 -10.29 -3.17 6.13
C PRO A 10 -10.08 -4.43 5.28
N HIS A 11 -9.14 -5.26 5.72
CA HIS A 11 -8.88 -6.59 5.14
C HIS A 11 -8.49 -6.58 3.66
N VAL A 12 -7.90 -5.49 3.18
CA VAL A 12 -7.29 -5.42 1.86
C VAL A 12 -5.85 -5.89 1.97
N GLY A 13 -5.46 -6.85 1.14
CA GLY A 13 -4.07 -7.26 1.01
C GLY A 13 -3.27 -6.14 0.36
N VAL A 14 -2.06 -5.91 0.82
CA VAL A 14 -1.15 -4.94 0.23
C VAL A 14 0.17 -5.64 -0.03
N VAL A 15 0.64 -5.58 -1.27
CA VAL A 15 1.91 -6.17 -1.68
C VAL A 15 2.92 -5.05 -1.88
N LEU A 16 4.09 -5.19 -1.25
CA LEU A 16 5.24 -4.33 -1.45
C LEU A 16 6.33 -5.11 -2.19
N SER A 17 6.88 -4.52 -3.25
CA SER A 17 7.96 -5.11 -4.03
C SER A 17 8.99 -4.04 -4.42
N GLY A 18 10.13 -4.47 -4.98
CA GLY A 18 11.20 -3.56 -5.40
C GLY A 18 12.25 -3.33 -4.31
N GLY A 19 13.04 -2.28 -4.49
CA GLY A 19 14.22 -1.99 -3.67
C GLY A 19 15.20 -3.17 -3.62
N SER A 20 15.68 -3.46 -2.41
CA SER A 20 16.57 -4.58 -2.10
C SER A 20 15.85 -5.83 -1.59
N LEU A 21 14.51 -5.89 -1.69
CA LEU A 21 13.74 -7.03 -1.20
C LEU A 21 14.04 -8.29 -2.03
N SER A 22 14.37 -9.40 -1.37
CA SER A 22 14.55 -10.70 -2.04
C SER A 22 13.24 -11.35 -2.45
N GLN A 23 12.14 -11.00 -1.77
CA GLN A 23 10.77 -11.42 -2.07
C GLN A 23 9.78 -10.30 -1.69
N PRO A 24 8.59 -10.24 -2.31
CA PRO A 24 7.57 -9.27 -1.92
C PRO A 24 7.16 -9.43 -0.46
N LEU A 25 6.89 -8.30 0.20
CA LEU A 25 6.29 -8.29 1.54
C LEU A 25 4.78 -8.09 1.41
N THR A 26 4.02 -8.58 2.39
CA THR A 26 2.57 -8.38 2.46
C THR A 26 2.12 -7.76 3.77
N ALA A 27 1.09 -6.92 3.69
CA ALA A 27 0.41 -6.33 4.83
C ALA A 27 -1.11 -6.39 4.60
N ILE A 28 -1.88 -6.22 5.67
CA ILE A 28 -3.34 -6.18 5.63
C ILE A 28 -3.82 -4.86 6.24
N THR A 29 -4.77 -4.19 5.60
CA THR A 29 -5.35 -2.96 6.14
C THR A 29 -6.19 -3.21 7.39
N ASN A 30 -6.06 -2.33 8.39
CA ASN A 30 -6.90 -2.34 9.59
C ASN A 30 -8.29 -1.70 9.34
N SER A 31 -9.10 -1.58 10.40
CA SER A 31 -10.46 -0.97 10.36
C SER A 31 -10.50 0.46 9.81
N PHE A 32 -9.39 1.19 9.89
CA PHE A 32 -9.26 2.55 9.37
C PHE A 32 -8.60 2.61 7.99
N GLY A 33 -8.32 1.46 7.38
CA GLY A 33 -7.68 1.36 6.07
C GLY A 33 -6.16 1.62 6.09
N TYR A 34 -5.52 1.63 7.26
CA TYR A 34 -4.07 1.80 7.39
C TYR A 34 -3.34 0.46 7.31
N PHE A 35 -2.15 0.47 6.72
CA PHE A 35 -1.22 -0.65 6.62
C PHE A 35 0.21 -0.14 6.83
N ASN A 36 1.14 -1.01 7.22
CA ASN A 36 2.53 -0.64 7.44
C ASN A 36 3.47 -1.75 6.98
N PHE A 37 4.64 -1.34 6.48
CA PHE A 37 5.80 -2.20 6.24
C PHE A 37 6.96 -1.66 7.08
N TYR A 38 7.77 -2.56 7.63
CA TYR A 38 8.87 -2.22 8.53
C TYR A 38 10.21 -2.64 7.92
N ASP A 39 11.31 -2.14 8.49
CA ASP A 39 12.68 -2.53 8.13
C ASP A 39 13.02 -2.36 6.64
N LEU A 40 12.41 -1.35 6.00
CA LEU A 40 12.72 -0.98 4.62
C LEU A 40 14.01 -0.17 4.53
N GLN A 41 14.81 -0.45 3.51
CA GLN A 41 16.05 0.27 3.26
C GLN A 41 15.74 1.62 2.61
N THR A 42 16.24 2.71 3.20
CA THR A 42 16.14 4.06 2.65
C THR A 42 16.98 4.21 1.37
N GLY A 43 16.57 5.15 0.51
CA GLY A 43 17.19 5.38 -0.80
C GLY A 43 16.79 4.37 -1.88
N GLN A 44 15.76 3.55 -1.63
CA GLN A 44 15.26 2.54 -2.57
C GLN A 44 13.90 2.93 -3.16
N THR A 45 13.60 2.39 -4.34
CA THR A 45 12.28 2.54 -4.97
C THR A 45 11.45 1.28 -4.75
N TYR A 46 10.28 1.47 -4.14
CA TYR A 46 9.32 0.41 -3.86
C TYR A 46 8.04 0.60 -4.68
N ILE A 47 7.35 -0.50 -4.94
CA ILE A 47 6.04 -0.53 -5.58
C ILE A 47 5.04 -1.11 -4.59
N VAL A 48 4.01 -0.32 -4.27
CA VAL A 48 2.90 -0.72 -3.40
C VAL A 48 1.69 -1.03 -4.28
N THR A 49 1.13 -2.24 -4.14
CA THR A 49 -0.02 -2.70 -4.92
C THR A 49 -1.09 -3.24 -3.97
N PRO A 50 -2.30 -2.63 -3.92
CA PRO A 50 -3.45 -3.23 -3.26
C PRO A 50 -3.88 -4.49 -4.00
N ASP A 51 -4.21 -5.54 -3.25
CA ASP A 51 -4.75 -6.80 -3.73
C ASP A 51 -6.11 -7.05 -3.05
N SER A 52 -7.17 -6.97 -3.84
CA SER A 52 -8.54 -7.21 -3.37
C SER A 52 -9.35 -7.88 -4.46
N GLY A 53 -10.11 -8.92 -4.08
CA GLY A 53 -11.11 -9.53 -4.95
C GLY A 53 -12.43 -8.74 -5.01
N ARG A 54 -12.60 -7.71 -4.20
CA ARG A 54 -13.85 -6.94 -4.07
C ARG A 54 -13.73 -5.49 -4.56
N TYR A 55 -12.57 -4.86 -4.40
CA TYR A 55 -12.37 -3.46 -4.76
C TYR A 55 -11.36 -3.30 -5.89
N THR A 56 -11.66 -2.43 -6.84
CA THR A 56 -10.71 -1.89 -7.81
C THR A 56 -10.16 -0.57 -7.31
N PHE A 57 -8.84 -0.46 -7.17
CA PHE A 57 -8.18 0.75 -6.66
C PHE A 57 -7.68 1.65 -7.79
N THR A 58 -7.84 2.96 -7.61
CA THR A 58 -7.21 3.99 -8.45
C THR A 58 -6.38 4.93 -7.58
N PRO A 59 -5.05 5.05 -7.83
CA PRO A 59 -4.27 4.24 -8.78
C PRO A 59 -4.24 2.76 -8.36
N ASN A 60 -3.93 1.82 -9.27
CA ASN A 60 -3.85 0.39 -8.94
C ASN A 60 -2.49 -0.01 -8.32
N SER A 61 -1.49 0.86 -8.41
CA SER A 61 -0.21 0.73 -7.73
C SER A 61 0.42 2.11 -7.54
N LEU A 62 1.31 2.24 -6.58
CA LEU A 62 2.09 3.45 -6.35
C LEU A 62 3.58 3.11 -6.34
N VAL A 63 4.36 3.88 -7.10
CA VAL A 63 5.82 3.83 -7.06
C VAL A 63 6.31 4.87 -6.06
N ILE A 64 7.05 4.43 -5.05
CA ILE A 64 7.49 5.25 -3.93
C ILE A 64 9.00 5.20 -3.85
N ASN A 65 9.66 6.35 -3.93
CA ASN A 65 11.07 6.47 -3.60
C ASN A 65 11.16 6.70 -2.10
N PHE A 66 11.55 5.65 -1.36
CA PHE A 66 11.58 5.70 0.09
C PHE A 66 12.82 6.45 0.57
N THR A 67 12.61 7.67 1.04
CA THR A 67 13.62 8.52 1.69
C THR A 67 13.36 8.54 3.20
N GLU A 68 14.18 9.27 3.98
CA GLU A 68 13.93 9.46 5.42
C GLU A 68 12.71 10.37 5.72
N GLU A 69 11.97 10.80 4.69
CA GLU A 69 10.75 11.59 4.84
C GLU A 69 9.52 10.71 4.99
N PHE A 70 8.52 11.21 5.71
CA PHE A 70 7.24 10.54 5.87
C PHE A 70 6.50 10.47 4.52
N LEU A 71 6.27 9.26 4.01
CA LEU A 71 5.54 9.01 2.78
C LEU A 71 4.20 8.34 3.07
N ALA A 72 3.11 8.98 2.64
CA ALA A 72 1.77 8.41 2.70
C ALA A 72 1.36 7.87 1.33
N ALA A 73 1.11 6.57 1.24
CA ALA A 73 0.51 5.93 0.06
C ALA A 73 -1.01 5.91 0.22
N ASN A 74 -1.74 6.63 -0.64
CA ASN A 74 -3.20 6.64 -0.61
C ASN A 74 -3.81 5.95 -1.82
N PHE A 75 -4.78 5.07 -1.55
CA PHE A 75 -5.54 4.32 -2.55
C PHE A 75 -7.02 4.51 -2.28
N VAL A 76 -7.78 4.83 -3.32
CA VAL A 76 -9.24 4.92 -3.28
C VAL A 76 -9.82 3.73 -4.04
N GLY A 77 -10.62 2.91 -3.36
CA GLY A 77 -11.26 1.72 -3.90
C GLY A 77 -12.69 1.99 -4.34
N VAL A 78 -13.10 1.32 -5.42
CA VAL A 78 -14.49 1.23 -5.90
C VAL A 78 -14.85 -0.25 -5.98
N GLU A 79 -16.02 -0.62 -5.43
CA GLU A 79 -16.55 -2.00 -5.45
C GLU A 79 -17.17 -2.35 -6.80
#